data_AF-A0A6L3NA28-F1
#
_entry.id   AF-A0A6L3NA28-F1
#
_cell.length_a   1.000
_cell.length_b   1.000
_cell.length_c   1.000
_cell.angle_alpha   90.00
_cell.angle_beta   90.00
_cell.angle_gamma   90.00
#
_symmetry.space_group_name_H-M   'P 1'
#
loop_
_entity.id
_entity.type
_entity.pdbx_description
1 polymer ?
#
loop_
_entity_poly.entity_id
_entity_poly.type
_entity_poly.pdbx_seq_one_letter_code
_entity_poly.pdbx_strand_id
1 'polypeptide(L)'
;LMAAGVPCGPVRTVADVARDPHALHRELFVEIGAYRGTASPVKLSRTPATYRCPPPALGRDTRAVLDRLGIDPALQQRLLDAGVLKVAPDPE
;
A
#
# COMPACT_ATOMS: atom_id res chain seq x y z
N LEU A 1 -33.75 -19.04 5.24
CA LEU A 1 -33.07 -18.28 6.32
C LEU A 1 -33.32 -16.78 6.19
N MET A 2 -32.83 -16.10 5.14
CA MET A 2 -33.11 -14.66 4.95
C MET A 2 -34.61 -14.31 4.87
N ALA A 3 -35.42 -15.11 4.16
CA ALA A 3 -36.87 -14.91 4.11
C ALA A 3 -37.57 -15.05 5.49
N ALA A 4 -36.90 -15.68 6.46
CA ALA A 4 -37.36 -15.79 7.85
C ALA A 4 -36.74 -14.73 8.78
N GLY A 5 -36.06 -13.72 8.23
CA GLY A 5 -35.43 -12.63 8.99
C GLY A 5 -34.10 -12.99 9.67
N VAL A 6 -33.54 -14.17 9.40
CA VAL A 6 -32.26 -14.59 9.99
C VAL A 6 -31.10 -13.96 9.19
N PRO A 7 -30.22 -13.16 9.82
CA PRO A 7 -29.06 -12.61 9.16
C PRO A 7 -28.06 -13.73 8.82
N CYS A 8 -27.85 -13.97 7.54
CA CYS A 8 -26.88 -14.94 7.06
C CYS A 8 -26.24 -14.46 5.75
N GLY A 9 -24.98 -14.81 5.53
CA GLY A 9 -24.25 -14.53 4.29
C GLY A 9 -23.41 -15.74 3.88
N PRO A 10 -23.14 -15.90 2.57
CA PRO A 10 -22.30 -16.99 2.10
C PRO A 10 -20.84 -16.80 2.52
N VAL A 11 -20.14 -17.90 2.80
CA VAL A 11 -18.67 -17.88 2.90
C VAL A 11 -18.12 -17.72 1.49
N ARG A 12 -17.32 -16.68 1.26
CA ARG A 12 -16.78 -16.33 -0.05
C ARG A 12 -15.28 -16.47 -0.10
N THR A 13 -14.75 -16.81 -1.27
CA THR A 13 -13.31 -16.76 -1.50
C THR A 13 -12.83 -15.32 -1.69
N VAL A 14 -11.52 -15.08 -1.57
CA VAL A 14 -10.94 -13.76 -1.85
C VAL A 14 -11.20 -13.33 -3.30
N ALA A 15 -11.18 -14.28 -4.24
CA ALA A 15 -11.46 -14.05 -5.64
C ALA A 15 -12.92 -13.59 -5.88
N ASP A 16 -13.88 -14.12 -5.12
CA ASP A 16 -15.28 -13.71 -5.20
C ASP A 16 -15.49 -12.32 -4.62
N VAL A 17 -14.87 -12.04 -3.46
CA VAL A 17 -14.92 -10.72 -2.82
C VAL A 17 -14.31 -9.64 -3.72
N ALA A 18 -13.21 -9.97 -4.42
CA ALA A 18 -12.54 -9.07 -5.34
C ALA A 18 -13.37 -8.67 -6.57
N ARG A 19 -14.46 -9.41 -6.86
CA ARG A 19 -15.38 -9.16 -7.98
C ARG A 19 -16.80 -8.81 -7.52
N ASP A 20 -17.02 -8.72 -6.21
CA ASP A 20 -18.35 -8.48 -5.68
C ASP A 20 -18.86 -7.07 -6.05
N PRO A 21 -20.13 -6.93 -6.48
CA PRO A 21 -20.68 -5.62 -6.85
C PRO A 21 -20.56 -4.55 -5.77
N HIS A 22 -20.67 -4.91 -4.49
CA HIS A 22 -20.50 -3.96 -3.41
C HIS A 22 -19.04 -3.55 -3.24
N ALA A 23 -18.10 -4.50 -3.33
CA ALA A 23 -16.67 -4.21 -3.25
C ALA A 23 -16.19 -3.30 -4.40
N LEU A 24 -16.72 -3.50 -5.60
CA LEU A 24 -16.46 -2.65 -6.77
C LEU A 24 -17.09 -1.26 -6.59
N HIS A 25 -18.38 -1.20 -6.25
CA HIS A 25 -19.08 0.07 -6.03
C HIS A 25 -18.43 0.92 -4.92
N ARG A 26 -17.88 0.27 -3.90
CA ARG A 26 -17.16 0.94 -2.81
C ARG A 26 -15.68 1.11 -3.06
N GLU A 27 -15.16 0.75 -4.23
CA GLU A 27 -13.74 0.89 -4.57
C GLU A 27 -12.84 0.34 -3.45
N LEU A 28 -13.10 -0.91 -3.04
CA LEU A 28 -12.37 -1.58 -1.93
C LEU A 28 -11.03 -2.16 -2.38
N PHE A 29 -10.71 -2.07 -3.67
CA PHE A 29 -9.42 -2.44 -4.25
C PHE A 29 -8.88 -1.25 -5.03
N VAL A 30 -7.56 -1.10 -5.01
CA VAL A 30 -6.85 -0.07 -5.75
C VAL A 30 -5.79 -0.72 -6.63
N GLU A 31 -5.62 -0.18 -7.83
CA GLU A 31 -4.62 -0.58 -8.81
C GLU A 31 -3.69 0.60 -9.08
N ILE A 32 -2.37 0.38 -8.97
CA ILE A 32 -1.33 1.39 -9.19
C ILE A 32 -0.23 0.74 -10.03
N GLY A 33 -0.25 0.98 -11.34
CA GLY A 33 0.61 0.26 -12.28
C GLY A 33 0.36 -1.25 -12.19
N ALA A 34 1.40 -2.04 -11.95
CA ALA A 34 1.29 -3.49 -11.76
C ALA A 34 0.83 -3.92 -10.35
N TYR A 35 0.76 -2.99 -9.38
CA TYR A 35 0.33 -3.31 -8.02
C TYR A 35 -1.19 -3.30 -7.91
N ARG A 36 -1.75 -4.34 -7.29
CA ARG A 36 -3.15 -4.39 -6.85
C ARG A 36 -3.21 -4.73 -5.37
N GLY A 37 -3.96 -3.94 -4.61
CA GLY A 37 -4.12 -4.13 -3.17
C GLY A 37 -5.46 -3.65 -2.64
N THR A 38 -5.64 -3.81 -1.33
CA THR A 38 -6.85 -3.33 -0.64
C THR A 38 -6.80 -1.82 -0.46
N ALA A 39 -7.89 -1.15 -0.80
CA ALA A 39 -8.07 0.26 -0.48
C ALA A 39 -8.60 0.41 0.97
N SER A 40 -8.48 1.62 1.53
CA SER A 40 -9.15 2.04 2.75
C SER A 40 -10.67 1.79 2.63
N PRO A 41 -11.26 1.03 3.58
CA PRO A 41 -12.70 0.76 3.57
C PRO A 41 -13.52 1.96 4.04
N VAL A 42 -12.89 2.92 4.73
CA VAL A 42 -13.54 4.13 5.26
C VAL A 42 -13.54 5.23 4.19
N LYS A 43 -14.73 5.69 3.81
CA LYS A 43 -14.92 6.75 2.81
C LYS A 43 -15.29 8.06 3.51
N LEU A 44 -14.32 8.96 3.61
CA LEU A 44 -14.51 10.29 4.20
C LEU A 44 -14.91 11.28 3.12
N SER A 45 -15.92 12.11 3.40
CA SER A 45 -16.40 13.12 2.45
C SER A 45 -15.44 14.29 2.27
N ARG A 46 -14.76 14.72 3.34
CA ARG A 46 -13.87 15.90 3.31
C ARG A 46 -12.42 15.57 2.94
N THR A 47 -11.93 14.40 3.36
CA THR A 47 -10.54 13.97 3.14
C THR A 47 -10.51 12.52 2.67
N PRO A 48 -11.01 12.23 1.45
CA PRO A 48 -10.98 10.87 0.92
C PRO A 48 -9.55 10.36 0.80
N ALA A 49 -9.36 9.06 1.03
CA ALA A 49 -8.06 8.42 0.83
C ALA A 49 -7.65 8.52 -0.64
N THR A 50 -6.39 8.89 -0.89
CA THR A 50 -5.82 8.91 -2.24
C THR A 50 -4.58 8.04 -2.30
N TYR A 51 -4.38 7.36 -3.42
CA TYR A 51 -3.26 6.45 -3.63
C TYR A 51 -2.44 6.99 -4.80
N ARG A 52 -1.17 7.32 -4.54
CA ARG A 52 -0.31 8.05 -5.47
C ARG A 52 0.86 7.22 -5.98
N CYS A 53 1.36 6.31 -5.15
CA CYS A 53 2.55 5.53 -5.43
C CYS A 53 2.32 4.07 -5.04
N PRO A 54 2.90 3.11 -5.78
CA PRO A 54 2.94 1.73 -5.32
C PRO A 54 3.79 1.63 -4.05
N PRO A 55 3.67 0.51 -3.29
CA PRO A 55 4.53 0.25 -2.15
C PRO A 55 6.03 0.43 -2.51
N PRO A 56 6.81 1.17 -1.70
CA PRO A 56 8.24 1.32 -1.93
C PRO A 56 8.96 -0.02 -1.93
N ALA A 57 9.95 -0.16 -2.81
CA ALA A 57 11.01 -1.14 -2.62
C ALA A 57 11.78 -0.83 -1.33
N LEU A 58 12.38 -1.88 -0.75
CA LEU A 58 13.23 -1.73 0.42
C LEU A 58 14.38 -0.76 0.13
N GLY A 59 14.46 0.33 0.90
CA GLY A 59 15.51 1.33 0.77
C GLY A 59 15.27 2.41 -0.28
N ARG A 60 14.10 2.48 -0.92
CA ARG A 60 13.79 3.48 -1.97
C ARG A 60 14.05 4.91 -1.49
N ASP A 61 13.62 5.22 -0.27
CA ASP A 61 13.63 6.58 0.26
C ASP A 61 14.77 6.82 1.26
N THR A 62 15.70 5.87 1.45
CA THR A 62 16.75 5.94 2.49
C THR A 62 17.59 7.21 2.38
N ARG A 63 18.15 7.51 1.19
CA ARG A 63 18.98 8.71 1.00
C ARG A 63 18.16 9.99 1.20
N ALA A 64 17.00 10.08 0.56
CA ALA A 64 16.14 11.26 0.65
C ALA A 64 15.76 11.62 2.10
N VAL A 65 15.50 10.62 2.95
CA VAL A 65 15.21 10.83 4.37
C VAL A 65 16.46 11.29 5.14
N LEU A 66 17.61 10.64 4.93
CA LEU A 66 18.85 10.98 5.64
C LEU A 66 19.37 12.38 5.26
N ASP A 67 19.24 12.76 3.99
CA ASP A 67 19.59 14.09 3.50
C ASP A 67 18.70 15.16 4.13
N ARG A 68 17.39 14.89 4.24
CA ARG A 68 16.44 15.80 4.91
C ARG A 68 16.72 15.96 6.41
N LEU A 69 17.31 14.94 7.04
CA LEU A 69 17.75 14.98 8.43
C LEU A 69 19.13 15.63 8.59
N GLY A 70 19.81 16.00 7.50
CA GLY A 70 21.13 16.62 7.54
C GLY A 70 22.24 15.64 7.93
N ILE A 71 22.04 14.33 7.71
CA ILE A 71 23.05 13.32 8.01
C ILE A 71 24.15 13.37 6.95
N ASP A 72 25.39 13.52 7.42
CA ASP A 72 26.57 13.67 6.57
C ASP A 72 26.70 12.53 5.51
N PRO A 73 26.90 12.86 4.22
CA PRO A 73 27.03 11.87 3.16
C PRO A 73 28.15 10.84 3.37
N ALA A 74 29.28 11.22 3.99
CA ALA A 74 30.37 10.29 4.23
C ALA A 74 30.01 9.28 5.32
N LEU A 75 29.28 9.70 6.36
CA LEU A 75 28.68 8.78 7.32
C LEU A 75 27.65 7.85 6.66
N GLN A 76 26.76 8.38 5.83
CA GLN A 76 25.79 7.56 5.11
C GLN A 76 26.49 6.47 4.28
N GLN A 77 27.56 6.82 3.55
CA GLN A 77 28.33 5.87 2.76
C GLN A 77 28.97 4.78 3.62
N ARG A 78 29.60 5.13 4.75
CA ARG A 78 30.17 4.14 5.68
C ARG A 78 29.12 3.14 6.19
N LEU A 79 27.90 3.61 6.44
CA LEU A 79 26.81 2.75 6.91
C LEU A 79 26.24 1.86 5.79
N LEU A 80 26.29 2.29 4.54
CA LEU A 80 25.99 1.46 3.38
C LEU A 80 27.05 0.36 3.21
N ASP A 81 28.32 0.72 3.27
CA ASP A 81 29.44 -0.22 3.15
C ASP A 81 29.44 -1.26 4.28
N ALA A 82 29.02 -0.86 5.48
CA ALA A 82 28.83 -1.74 6.63
C ALA A 82 27.54 -2.58 6.58
N GLY A 83 26.68 -2.41 5.57
CA GLY A 83 25.42 -3.14 5.40
C GLY A 83 24.30 -2.75 6.38
N VAL A 84 24.47 -1.65 7.13
CA VAL A 84 23.48 -1.13 8.08
C VAL A 84 22.35 -0.42 7.34
N LEU A 85 22.69 0.34 6.30
CA LEU A 85 21.73 0.99 5.42
C LEU A 85 21.49 0.15 4.16
N LYS A 86 20.27 0.25 3.62
CA LYS A 86 19.90 -0.30 2.30
C LYS A 86 19.38 0.82 1.42
N VAL A 87 19.77 0.81 0.16
CA VAL A 87 19.24 1.70 -0.88
C VAL A 87 18.62 0.80 -1.94
N ALA A 88 17.46 1.20 -2.46
CA ALA A 88 16.86 0.45 -3.55
C ALA A 88 17.78 0.52 -4.78
N PRO A 89 17.87 -0.55 -5.58
CA PRO A 89 18.54 -0.47 -6.88
C PRO A 89 17.88 0.60 -7.74
N ASP A 90 18.67 1.22 -8.64
CA ASP A 90 18.13 2.17 -9.60
C ASP A 90 17.02 1.50 -10.43
N PRO A 91 15.92 2.19 -10.71
CA PRO A 91 14.87 1.64 -11.57
C PRO A 91 15.43 1.48 -12.98
N GLU A 92 15.47 0.23 -13.47
CA GLU A 92 15.64 -0.07 -14.91
C GLU A 92 14.50 0.52 -15.74
#